data_AF-A0A2J6TJR0-F1
#
_entry.id   AF-A0A2J6TJR0-F1
#
_cell.length_a   1.000
_cell.length_b   1.000
_cell.length_c   1.000
_cell.angle_alpha   90.00
_cell.angle_beta   90.00
_cell.angle_gamma   90.00
#
_symmetry.space_group_name_H-M   'P 1'
#
loop_
_entity.id
_entity.type
_entity.pdbx_description
1 polymer ?
#
loop_
_entity_poly.entity_id
_entity_poly.type
_entity_poly.pdbx_seq_one_letter_code
_entity_poly.pdbx_strand_id
1 'polypeptide(L)'
;MDPAIADTEPVFTVFPKLPPEMRLKIWKHALPGPRFVPYCPGRNRQCVGRRCSAVNSTIKTTYACSESFQVVQSAYEKLPVICDPSPVQCPEKQPYVYVDYSIDEVYVELNWFALEEQKFFFAQLSKVKHFATNECNMRNPEVGLADFWDTLRVSFPTIKRVTFIV
;
A
#
# COMPACT_ATOMS: atom_id res chain seq x y z
N MET A 1 23.69 -9.58 -47.66
CA MET A 1 22.77 -8.57 -47.11
C MET A 1 21.81 -9.34 -46.23
N ASP A 2 22.11 -9.42 -44.93
CA ASP A 2 21.25 -10.13 -43.98
C ASP A 2 20.08 -9.23 -43.59
N PRO A 3 18.84 -9.76 -43.56
CA PRO A 3 17.68 -8.99 -43.16
C PRO A 3 17.81 -8.63 -41.68
N ALA A 4 17.70 -7.33 -41.40
CA ALA A 4 17.64 -6.78 -40.05
C ALA A 4 16.61 -7.57 -39.22
N ILE A 5 17.07 -8.27 -38.19
CA ILE A 5 16.23 -8.91 -37.20
C ILE A 5 15.47 -7.77 -36.53
N ALA A 6 14.19 -7.61 -36.87
CA ALA A 6 13.33 -6.66 -36.22
C ALA A 6 13.31 -7.00 -34.72
N ASP A 7 13.79 -6.08 -33.88
CA ASP A 7 13.72 -6.15 -32.43
C ASP A 7 12.26 -6.27 -32.01
N THR A 8 11.78 -7.51 -31.93
CA THR A 8 10.51 -7.83 -31.32
C THR A 8 10.79 -7.87 -29.82
N GLU A 9 10.31 -6.84 -29.11
CA GLU A 9 10.38 -6.85 -27.65
C GLU A 9 9.84 -8.18 -27.12
N PRO A 10 10.57 -8.85 -26.22
CA PRO A 10 10.17 -10.15 -25.71
C PRO A 10 8.81 -10.02 -24.99
N VAL A 11 7.76 -10.55 -25.59
CA VAL A 11 6.43 -10.61 -24.99
C VAL A 11 6.42 -11.72 -23.95
N PHE A 12 6.09 -11.39 -22.70
CA PHE A 12 5.90 -12.39 -21.65
C PHE A 12 4.77 -13.35 -22.05
N THR A 13 5.11 -14.62 -22.31
CA THR A 13 4.12 -15.66 -22.62
C THR A 13 3.75 -16.40 -21.34
N VAL A 14 2.46 -16.36 -21.00
CA VAL A 14 1.94 -16.95 -19.77
C VAL A 14 1.97 -18.48 -19.88
N PHE A 15 3.07 -19.10 -19.47
CA PHE A 15 3.29 -20.55 -19.30
C PHE A 15 2.35 -21.44 -20.14
N PRO A 16 2.36 -21.36 -21.49
CA PRO A 16 1.27 -21.86 -22.32
C PRO A 16 1.09 -23.38 -22.28
N LYS A 17 2.09 -24.10 -21.76
CA LYS A 17 2.07 -25.57 -21.58
C LYS A 17 1.47 -26.00 -20.24
N LEU A 18 1.14 -25.07 -19.35
CA LEU A 18 0.56 -25.38 -18.04
C LEU A 18 -0.97 -25.24 -18.06
N PRO A 19 -1.71 -26.21 -17.49
CA PRO A 19 -3.13 -26.07 -17.26
C PRO A 19 -3.46 -24.81 -16.45
N PRO A 20 -4.64 -24.18 -16.65
CA PRO A 20 -5.04 -22.97 -15.93
C PRO A 20 -4.89 -23.06 -14.41
N GLU A 21 -5.19 -24.22 -13.82
CA GLU A 21 -5.10 -24.45 -12.38
C GLU A 21 -3.67 -24.30 -11.86
N MET A 22 -2.69 -24.78 -12.64
CA MET A 22 -1.27 -24.67 -12.30
C MET A 22 -0.77 -23.23 -12.46
N ARG A 23 -1.22 -22.52 -13.49
CA ARG A 23 -0.87 -21.11 -13.71
C ARG A 23 -1.41 -20.23 -12.57
N LEU A 24 -2.66 -20.47 -12.14
CA LEU A 24 -3.24 -19.79 -10.97
C LEU A 24 -2.50 -20.09 -9.67
N LYS A 25 -2.04 -21.33 -9.45
CA LYS A 25 -1.19 -21.68 -8.29
C LYS A 25 0.11 -20.89 -8.32
N ILE A 26 0.78 -20.81 -9.47
CA ILE A 26 2.02 -20.02 -9.62
C ILE A 26 1.76 -18.56 -9.21
N TRP A 27 0.70 -17.94 -9.72
CA TRP A 27 0.38 -16.55 -9.36
C TRP A 27 0.06 -16.35 -7.89
N LYS A 28 -0.67 -17.29 -7.26
CA LYS A 28 -0.94 -17.25 -5.81
C LYS A 28 0.34 -17.34 -4.99
N HIS A 29 1.28 -18.19 -5.40
CA HIS A 29 2.60 -18.30 -4.76
C HIS A 29 3.54 -17.13 -5.07
N ALA A 30 3.28 -16.38 -6.14
CA ALA A 30 4.01 -15.17 -6.51
C ALA A 30 3.46 -13.90 -5.85
N LEU A 31 2.38 -13.99 -5.06
CA LEU A 31 1.93 -12.88 -4.23
C LEU A 31 2.99 -12.56 -3.17
N PRO A 32 3.21 -11.27 -2.85
CA PRO A 32 4.16 -10.91 -1.82
C PRO A 32 3.72 -11.47 -0.46
N GLY A 33 4.68 -11.91 0.34
CA GLY A 33 4.44 -12.21 1.76
C GLY A 33 4.20 -10.94 2.59
N PRO A 34 4.23 -11.05 3.93
CA PRO A 34 4.12 -9.90 4.82
C PRO A 34 5.11 -8.79 4.44
N ARG A 35 4.61 -7.56 4.31
CA ARG A 35 5.40 -6.38 3.92
C ARG A 35 4.87 -5.12 4.58
N PHE A 36 5.72 -4.08 4.62
CA PHE A 36 5.29 -2.73 4.95
C PHE A 36 4.64 -2.07 3.74
N VAL A 37 3.40 -1.59 3.91
CA VAL A 37 2.69 -0.80 2.92
C VAL A 37 2.73 0.66 3.36
N PRO A 38 3.53 1.51 2.69
CA PRO A 38 3.60 2.92 3.04
C PRO A 38 2.27 3.60 2.71
N TYR A 39 1.65 4.19 3.73
CA TYR A 39 0.46 5.00 3.64
C TYR A 39 0.80 6.40 4.13
N CYS A 40 0.95 7.33 3.19
CA CYS A 40 1.34 8.71 3.45
C CYS A 40 0.14 9.65 3.20
N PRO A 41 -0.74 9.85 4.19
CA PRO A 41 -1.79 10.85 4.09
C PRO A 41 -1.17 12.24 4.25
N GLY A 42 -1.33 13.15 3.28
CA GLY A 42 -0.89 14.52 3.49
C GLY A 42 -0.76 15.42 2.26
N ARG A 43 -0.59 16.72 2.57
CA ARG A 43 -0.56 17.85 1.62
C ARG A 43 0.69 17.91 0.74
N ASN A 44 1.77 17.26 1.18
CA ASN A 44 3.07 17.38 0.54
C ASN A 44 3.27 16.30 -0.54
N ARG A 45 2.82 16.62 -1.76
CA ARG A 45 2.88 15.72 -2.94
C ARG A 45 4.28 15.18 -3.24
N GLN A 46 5.33 15.91 -2.87
CA GLN A 46 6.71 15.46 -3.05
C GLN A 46 7.00 14.17 -2.26
N CYS A 47 6.36 14.00 -1.10
CA CYS A 47 6.48 12.76 -0.31
C CYS A 47 5.69 11.61 -0.92
N VAL A 48 4.45 11.84 -1.41
CA VAL A 48 3.63 10.78 -2.01
C VAL A 48 4.25 10.28 -3.32
N GLY A 49 4.70 11.20 -4.19
CA GLY A 49 5.31 10.84 -5.47
C GLY A 49 6.62 10.04 -5.32
N ARG A 50 7.51 10.43 -4.39
CA ARG A 50 8.79 9.71 -4.18
C ARG A 50 8.66 8.50 -3.25
N ARG A 51 7.89 8.58 -2.16
CA ARG A 51 7.77 7.48 -1.17
C ARG A 51 6.78 6.40 -1.58
N CYS A 52 5.68 6.72 -2.26
CA CYS A 52 4.80 5.67 -2.81
C CYS A 52 5.39 5.02 -4.07
N SER A 53 6.27 5.73 -4.81
CA SER A 53 7.10 5.14 -5.87
C SER A 53 8.25 4.28 -5.34
N ALA A 54 8.60 4.41 -4.05
CA ALA A 54 9.65 3.63 -3.42
C ALA A 54 9.19 2.17 -3.20
N VAL A 55 9.36 1.41 -4.27
CA VAL A 55 9.77 0.00 -4.36
C VAL A 55 8.75 -1.09 -3.97
N ASN A 56 7.82 -0.88 -3.02
CA ASN A 56 6.99 -2.00 -2.51
C ASN A 56 5.47 -1.79 -2.46
N SER A 57 4.94 -0.60 -2.74
CA SER A 57 3.48 -0.35 -2.66
C SER A 57 2.71 -1.03 -3.81
N THR A 58 3.34 -1.13 -4.98
CA THR A 58 2.74 -1.77 -6.16
C THR A 58 3.08 -3.24 -6.16
N ILE A 59 2.06 -4.10 -6.08
CA ILE A 59 2.22 -5.53 -6.30
C ILE A 59 2.55 -5.71 -7.77
N LYS A 60 3.85 -5.76 -8.12
CA LYS A 60 4.32 -5.76 -9.51
C LYS A 60 3.69 -6.87 -10.34
N THR A 61 3.31 -7.96 -9.69
CA THR A 61 2.55 -9.07 -10.26
C THR A 61 1.28 -8.60 -10.98
N THR A 62 0.66 -7.46 -10.65
CA THR A 62 -0.51 -6.92 -11.38
C THR A 62 -0.23 -6.57 -12.84
N TYR A 63 1.03 -6.33 -13.22
CA TYR A 63 1.38 -5.91 -14.57
C TYR A 63 1.81 -7.06 -15.48
N ALA A 64 1.96 -8.27 -14.96
CA ALA A 64 2.49 -9.38 -15.74
C ALA A 64 1.50 -9.87 -16.81
N CYS A 65 0.23 -10.11 -16.42
CA CYS A 65 -0.86 -10.50 -17.31
C CYS A 65 -2.24 -10.37 -16.62
N SER A 66 -3.33 -10.58 -17.37
CA SER A 66 -4.69 -10.52 -16.82
C SER A 66 -4.96 -11.52 -15.69
N GLU A 67 -4.40 -12.73 -15.76
CA GLU A 67 -4.57 -13.74 -14.70
C GLU A 67 -3.90 -13.31 -13.41
N SER A 68 -2.67 -12.83 -13.50
CA SER A 68 -1.93 -12.30 -12.35
C SER A 68 -2.66 -11.12 -11.69
N PHE A 69 -3.27 -10.25 -12.49
CA PHE A 69 -4.10 -9.15 -12.02
C PHE A 69 -5.34 -9.64 -11.27
N GLN A 70 -6.05 -10.64 -11.80
CA GLN A 70 -7.21 -11.24 -11.14
C GLN A 70 -6.84 -11.90 -9.80
N VAL A 71 -5.69 -12.60 -9.74
CA VAL A 71 -5.20 -13.17 -8.49
C VAL A 71 -4.96 -12.08 -7.45
N VAL A 72 -4.32 -10.97 -7.81
CA VAL A 72 -4.13 -9.83 -6.90
C VAL A 72 -5.46 -9.22 -6.46
N GLN A 73 -6.40 -9.01 -7.38
CA GLN A 73 -7.73 -8.47 -7.04
C GLN A 73 -8.52 -9.37 -6.07
N SER A 74 -8.32 -10.68 -6.13
CA SER A 74 -8.97 -11.63 -5.22
C SER A 74 -8.33 -11.67 -3.82
N ALA A 75 -7.04 -11.34 -3.72
CA ALA A 75 -6.28 -11.47 -2.48
C ALA A 75 -6.11 -10.15 -1.72
N TYR A 76 -6.15 -9.01 -2.42
CA TYR A 76 -5.89 -7.69 -1.84
C TYR A 76 -7.06 -6.75 -2.02
N GLU A 77 -7.32 -5.93 -1.01
CA GLU A 77 -8.26 -4.83 -1.08
C GLU A 77 -7.56 -3.54 -1.52
N LYS A 78 -8.30 -2.64 -2.19
CA LYS A 78 -7.82 -1.31 -2.51
C LYS A 78 -8.04 -0.40 -1.29
N LEU A 79 -6.96 0.10 -0.71
CA LEU A 79 -6.98 1.15 0.31
C LEU A 79 -6.81 2.50 -0.40
N PRO A 80 -7.83 3.39 -0.42
CA PRO A 80 -7.71 4.70 -1.05
C PRO A 80 -6.63 5.53 -0.36
N VAL A 81 -5.74 6.12 -1.15
CA VAL A 81 -4.79 7.12 -0.66
C VAL A 81 -5.45 8.48 -0.79
N ILE A 82 -5.73 9.11 0.33
CA ILE A 82 -6.30 10.46 0.32
C ILE A 82 -5.17 11.44 0.07
N CYS A 83 -5.16 11.99 -1.13
CA CYS A 83 -4.33 13.13 -1.50
C CYS A 83 -5.17 14.40 -1.39
N ASP A 84 -4.57 15.51 -1.00
CA ASP A 84 -5.23 16.80 -1.12
C ASP A 84 -5.69 17.04 -2.56
N PRO A 85 -6.94 17.51 -2.77
CA PRO A 85 -7.46 17.78 -4.09
C PRO A 85 -6.53 18.77 -4.80
N SER A 86 -5.87 18.29 -5.84
CA SER A 86 -5.11 19.19 -6.69
C SER A 86 -6.05 19.98 -7.57
N PRO A 87 -5.84 21.30 -7.74
CA PRO A 87 -6.53 22.03 -8.80
C PRO A 87 -6.20 21.50 -10.20
N VAL A 88 -5.17 20.64 -10.33
CA VAL A 88 -4.70 20.02 -11.59
C VAL A 88 -5.11 18.54 -11.70
N GLN A 89 -5.79 17.96 -10.72
CA GLN A 89 -6.14 16.54 -10.81
C GLN A 89 -7.32 16.34 -11.75
N CYS A 90 -7.10 15.51 -12.79
CA CYS A 90 -8.18 14.88 -13.52
C CYS A 90 -9.06 14.13 -12.49
N PRO A 91 -10.37 14.41 -12.41
CA PRO A 91 -11.27 13.83 -11.41
C PRO A 91 -11.46 12.31 -11.55
N GLU A 92 -10.87 11.67 -12.56
CA GLU A 92 -11.28 10.34 -12.98
C GLU A 92 -10.72 9.17 -12.15
N LYS A 93 -9.60 9.31 -11.41
CA LYS A 93 -9.02 8.18 -10.66
C LYS A 93 -8.38 8.59 -9.33
N GLN A 94 -9.03 8.23 -8.23
CA GLN A 94 -8.45 8.31 -6.88
C GLN A 94 -7.28 7.33 -6.75
N PRO A 95 -6.11 7.75 -6.23
CA PRO A 95 -5.00 6.84 -6.01
C PRO A 95 -5.32 5.84 -4.89
N TYR A 96 -4.76 4.63 -4.98
CA TYR A 96 -4.93 3.58 -3.98
C TYR A 96 -3.70 2.69 -3.90
N VAL A 97 -3.59 1.94 -2.81
CA VAL A 97 -2.62 0.86 -2.63
C VAL A 97 -3.35 -0.46 -2.39
N TYR A 98 -2.73 -1.58 -2.78
CA TYR A 98 -3.27 -2.91 -2.49
C TYR A 98 -2.80 -3.38 -1.11
N VAL A 99 -3.74 -3.80 -0.27
CA VAL A 99 -3.48 -4.23 1.12
C VAL A 99 -4.19 -5.54 1.40
N ASP A 100 -3.46 -6.51 1.94
CA ASP A 100 -4.02 -7.66 2.63
C ASP A 100 -3.96 -7.39 4.13
N TYR A 101 -5.10 -6.99 4.70
CA TYR A 101 -5.22 -6.63 6.12
C TYR A 101 -4.89 -7.79 7.08
N SER A 102 -4.74 -9.02 6.61
CA SER A 102 -4.35 -10.16 7.44
C SER A 102 -2.84 -10.27 7.64
N ILE A 103 -2.03 -9.85 6.66
CA ILE A 103 -0.56 -10.02 6.67
C ILE A 103 0.24 -8.73 6.48
N ASP A 104 -0.33 -7.71 5.83
CA ASP A 104 0.39 -6.46 5.54
C ASP A 104 0.42 -5.55 6.79
N GLU A 105 1.55 -4.87 6.97
CA GLU A 105 1.74 -3.82 7.96
C GLU A 105 1.61 -2.45 7.31
N VAL A 106 0.56 -1.71 7.64
CA VAL A 106 0.38 -0.37 7.08
C VAL A 106 1.26 0.61 7.85
N TYR A 107 2.28 1.14 7.16
CA TYR A 107 3.19 2.13 7.71
C TYR A 107 2.63 3.53 7.49
N VAL A 108 2.36 4.25 8.58
CA VAL A 108 1.92 5.64 8.54
C VAL A 108 2.96 6.51 9.23
N GLU A 109 3.50 7.45 8.49
CA GLU A 109 4.30 8.54 9.05
C GLU A 109 3.33 9.57 9.61
N LEU A 110 3.04 9.46 10.89
CA LEU A 110 2.12 10.36 11.57
C LEU A 110 2.81 11.72 11.78
N ASN A 111 2.01 12.79 11.84
CA ASN A 111 2.46 14.06 12.38
C ASN A 111 1.54 14.37 13.55
N TRP A 112 2.02 14.15 14.77
CA TRP A 112 1.20 14.17 15.98
C TRP A 112 0.61 15.56 16.23
N PHE A 113 1.30 16.61 15.81
CA PHE A 113 0.82 17.99 15.92
C PHE A 113 -0.40 18.27 15.02
N ALA A 114 -0.73 17.37 14.08
CA ALA A 114 -1.85 17.49 13.16
C ALA A 114 -2.87 16.35 13.29
N LEU A 115 -2.91 15.65 14.44
CA LEU A 115 -3.78 14.49 14.68
C LEU A 115 -5.27 14.76 14.35
N GLU A 116 -5.79 15.94 14.73
CA GLU A 116 -7.17 16.34 14.41
C GLU A 116 -7.42 16.42 12.90
N GLU A 117 -6.49 17.02 12.15
CA GLU A 117 -6.57 17.07 10.68
C GLU A 117 -6.43 15.67 10.08
N GLN A 118 -5.77 14.74 10.79
CA GLN A 118 -5.53 13.39 10.33
C GLN A 118 -6.65 12.39 10.63
N LYS A 119 -7.60 12.73 11.52
CA LYS A 119 -8.74 11.84 11.87
C LYS A 119 -9.53 11.38 10.65
N PHE A 120 -9.67 12.24 9.65
CA PHE A 120 -10.33 11.88 8.39
C PHE A 120 -9.65 10.70 7.68
N PHE A 121 -8.32 10.62 7.72
CA PHE A 121 -7.58 9.51 7.12
C PHE A 121 -7.75 8.21 7.89
N PHE A 122 -7.93 8.28 9.21
CA PHE A 122 -8.04 7.09 10.04
C PHE A 122 -9.31 6.29 9.80
N ALA A 123 -10.41 6.94 9.36
CA ALA A 123 -11.62 6.21 8.99
C ALA A 123 -11.37 5.13 7.91
N GLN A 124 -10.45 5.39 6.98
CA GLN A 124 -10.06 4.44 5.93
C GLN A 124 -9.21 3.28 6.46
N LEU A 125 -8.58 3.46 7.62
CA LEU A 125 -7.69 2.48 8.23
C LEU A 125 -8.39 1.61 9.29
N SER A 126 -9.71 1.72 9.41
CA SER A 126 -10.52 0.93 10.36
C SER A 126 -10.35 -0.59 10.23
N LYS A 127 -9.95 -1.09 9.05
CA LYS A 127 -9.66 -2.50 8.77
C LYS A 127 -8.21 -2.93 9.07
N VAL A 128 -7.32 -1.98 9.35
CA VAL A 128 -5.88 -2.24 9.56
C VAL A 128 -5.67 -2.99 10.88
N LYS A 129 -5.11 -4.20 10.76
CA LYS A 129 -4.78 -5.05 11.92
C LYS A 129 -3.34 -4.88 12.38
N HIS A 130 -2.42 -4.59 11.46
CA HIS A 130 -1.02 -4.39 11.76
C HIS A 130 -0.59 -3.01 11.28
N PHE A 131 -0.13 -2.19 12.21
CA PHE A 131 0.18 -0.79 11.98
C PHE A 131 1.64 -0.54 12.30
N ALA A 132 2.29 0.30 11.51
CA ALA A 132 3.66 0.71 11.76
C ALA A 132 3.79 2.23 11.72
N THR A 133 4.65 2.80 12.56
CA THR A 133 4.92 4.25 12.57
C THR A 133 6.35 4.52 13.05
N ASN A 134 6.86 5.74 12.84
CA ASN A 134 8.20 6.12 13.29
C ASN A 134 8.20 6.58 14.76
N GLU A 135 9.20 6.19 15.54
CA GLU A 135 9.27 6.59 16.97
C GLU A 135 9.50 8.09 17.18
N CYS A 136 10.09 8.76 16.19
CA CYS A 136 10.69 10.09 16.32
C CYS A 136 9.73 11.18 16.84
N ASN A 137 8.43 10.98 16.76
CA ASN A 137 7.43 11.95 17.19
C ASN A 137 6.80 11.64 18.56
N MET A 138 7.14 10.51 19.20
CA MET A 138 6.72 10.24 20.59
C MET A 138 7.62 10.91 21.64
N ARG A 139 8.63 11.69 21.21
CA ARG A 139 9.56 12.37 22.11
C ARG A 139 9.00 13.64 22.75
N ASN A 140 7.76 14.04 22.45
CA ASN A 140 7.13 15.14 23.18
C ASN A 140 6.52 14.61 24.49
N PRO A 141 7.11 14.91 25.67
CA PRO A 141 6.58 14.45 26.96
C PRO A 141 5.23 15.06 27.31
N GLU A 142 4.80 16.13 26.62
CA GLU A 142 3.52 16.81 26.89
C GLU A 142 2.30 16.04 26.37
N VAL A 143 2.47 15.21 25.34
CA VAL A 143 1.40 14.32 24.85
C VAL A 143 1.67 12.94 25.42
N GLY A 144 0.93 12.56 26.45
CA GLY A 144 1.13 11.28 27.11
C GLY A 144 0.98 10.11 26.14
N LEU A 145 1.84 9.10 26.27
CA LEU A 145 1.70 7.81 25.56
C LEU A 145 0.29 7.22 25.70
N ALA A 146 -0.39 7.48 26.83
CA ALA A 146 -1.77 7.05 27.06
C ALA A 146 -2.75 7.63 26.03
N ASP A 147 -2.70 8.95 25.77
CA ASP A 147 -3.58 9.62 24.82
C ASP A 147 -3.35 9.12 23.39
N PHE A 148 -2.10 8.78 23.06
CA PHE A 148 -1.77 8.15 21.78
C PHE A 148 -2.46 6.80 21.63
N TRP A 149 -2.32 5.91 22.61
CA TRP A 149 -2.92 4.57 22.55
C TRP A 149 -4.44 4.63 22.52
N ASP A 150 -5.05 5.55 23.26
CA ASP A 150 -6.50 5.68 23.27
C ASP A 150 -7.02 6.24 21.95
N THR A 151 -6.35 7.25 21.38
CA THR A 151 -6.66 7.76 20.03
C THR A 151 -6.53 6.68 18.98
N LEU A 152 -5.47 5.88 19.06
CA LEU A 152 -5.21 4.80 18.12
C LEU A 152 -6.22 3.65 18.28
N ARG A 153 -6.63 3.28 19.49
CA ARG A 153 -7.71 2.28 19.69
C ARG A 153 -9.05 2.74 19.18
N VAL A 154 -9.40 4.00 19.40
CA VAL A 154 -10.66 4.60 18.90
C VAL A 154 -10.66 4.65 17.37
N SER A 155 -9.52 5.03 16.78
CA SER A 155 -9.39 5.21 15.34
C SER A 155 -9.19 3.89 14.57
N PHE A 156 -8.58 2.88 15.22
CA PHE A 156 -8.23 1.60 14.63
C PHE A 156 -8.73 0.44 15.52
N PRO A 157 -10.05 0.20 15.60
CA PRO A 157 -10.61 -0.77 16.53
C PRO A 157 -10.19 -2.22 16.23
N THR A 158 -9.68 -2.51 15.03
CA THR A 158 -9.23 -3.85 14.63
C THR A 158 -7.73 -4.08 14.81
N ILE A 159 -7.01 -3.09 15.33
CA ILE A 159 -5.56 -3.14 15.50
C ILE A 159 -5.17 -4.23 16.50
N LYS A 160 -4.26 -5.09 16.07
CA LYS A 160 -3.70 -6.19 16.87
C LYS A 160 -2.25 -5.95 17.22
N ARG A 161 -1.55 -5.22 16.36
CA ARG A 161 -0.11 -5.02 16.45
C ARG A 161 0.28 -3.63 16.01
N VAL A 162 1.18 -3.02 16.79
CA VAL A 162 1.83 -1.75 16.46
C VAL A 162 3.34 -1.97 16.46
N THR A 163 3.97 -1.67 15.33
CA THR A 163 5.42 -1.75 15.13
C THR A 163 5.98 -0.33 15.11
N PHE A 164 7.03 -0.09 15.88
CA PHE A 164 7.76 1.17 15.84
C PHE A 164 9.04 1.01 15.03
N ILE A 165 9.22 1.87 14.02
CA ILE A 165 10.42 1.88 13.17
C ILE A 165 11.38 2.95 13.72
N VAL A 166 12.59 2.51 14.08
CA VAL A 166 13.69 3.31 14.64
C VAL A 166 14.67 3.70 13.54
#